data_AF-A0A177B7J2-F1
#
_entry.id   AF-A0A177B7J2-F1
#
_cell.length_a   1.000
_cell.length_b   1.000
_cell.length_c   1.000
_cell.angle_alpha   90.00
_cell.angle_beta   90.00
_cell.angle_gamma   90.00
#
_symmetry.space_group_name_H-M   'P 1'
#
loop_
_entity.id
_entity.type
_entity.pdbx_description
1 polymer ?
#
loop_
_entity_poly.entity_id
_entity_poly.type
_entity_poly.pdbx_seq_one_letter_code
_entity_poly.pdbx_strand_id
1 'polypeptide(L)'
;MNNILKPLPELFDKFGKFRENPKDWIEKFELTVTLANDREEKMSKEKKVALLKLSIGDRARLRLKRSGTADSYVAIKREIRTWNQSSSIRERNHLTRDAKF
;
A
#
# COMPACT_ATOMS: atom_id res chain seq x y z
N MET A 1 17.15 -2.87 -25.02
CA MET A 1 16.73 -1.63 -24.33
C MET A 1 16.13 -2.00 -22.98
N ASN A 2 16.92 -1.94 -21.91
CA ASN A 2 16.45 -2.21 -20.55
C ASN A 2 15.71 -0.99 -19.99
N ASN A 3 14.46 -0.80 -20.41
CA ASN A 3 13.50 -0.02 -19.62
C ASN A 3 13.11 -0.86 -18.41
N ILE A 4 14.07 -1.02 -17.48
CA ILE A 4 13.80 -1.53 -16.15
C ILE A 4 12.93 -0.45 -15.50
N LEU A 5 11.63 -0.72 -15.42
CA LEU A 5 10.68 0.06 -14.64
C LEU A 5 11.37 0.40 -13.32
N LYS A 6 11.68 1.68 -13.11
CA LYS A 6 12.28 2.11 -11.84
C LYS A 6 11.36 1.62 -10.73
N PRO A 7 11.90 0.97 -9.68
CA PRO A 7 11.07 0.43 -8.62
C PRO A 7 10.22 1.56 -8.03
N LEU A 8 8.93 1.28 -7.88
CA LEU A 8 7.99 2.24 -7.30
C LEU A 8 8.48 2.62 -5.89
N PRO A 9 8.57 3.92 -5.55
CA PRO A 9 8.97 4.31 -4.21
C PRO A 9 8.00 3.72 -3.18
N GLU A 10 8.51 3.36 -2.00
CA GLU A 10 7.67 2.86 -0.92
C GLU A 10 6.55 3.84 -0.56
N LEU A 11 5.41 3.30 -0.13
CA LEU A 11 4.21 4.11 0.15
C LEU A 11 4.42 5.15 1.27
N PHE A 12 5.27 4.81 2.24
CA PHE A 12 5.66 5.72 3.33
C PHE A 12 7.06 6.29 3.11
N ASP A 13 7.27 7.51 3.60
CA ASP A 13 8.62 8.06 3.77
C ASP A 13 9.28 7.54 5.06
N LYS A 14 10.53 7.95 5.28
CA LYS A 14 11.30 7.61 6.49
C LYS A 14 10.66 8.14 7.78
N PHE A 15 9.76 9.11 7.71
CA PHE A 15 9.05 9.69 8.84
C PHE A 15 7.68 9.04 9.07
N GLY A 16 7.21 8.16 8.17
CA GLY A 16 5.91 7.50 8.26
C GLY A 16 4.77 8.36 7.71
N LYS A 17 5.07 9.38 6.91
CA LYS A 17 4.09 10.10 6.12
C LYS A 17 3.92 9.42 4.76
N PHE A 18 2.74 9.54 4.19
CA PHE A 18 2.52 9.09 2.83
C PHE A 18 3.34 9.92 1.84
N ARG A 19 4.09 9.26 0.95
CA ARG A 19 4.84 9.97 -0.11
C ARG A 19 3.93 10.54 -1.19
N GLU A 20 2.80 9.89 -1.39
CA GLU A 20 1.74 10.28 -2.31
C GLU A 20 0.40 9.71 -1.82
N ASN A 21 -0.70 10.05 -2.47
CA ASN A 21 -2.00 9.49 -2.12
C ASN A 21 -1.98 7.96 -2.28
N PRO A 22 -2.41 7.17 -1.27
CA PRO A 22 -2.44 5.71 -1.37
C PRO A 22 -3.25 5.17 -2.54
N LYS A 23 -4.27 5.89 -3.01
CA LYS A 23 -5.04 5.52 -4.21
C LYS A 23 -4.17 5.61 -5.47
N ASP A 24 -3.52 6.76 -5.67
CA ASP A 24 -2.64 7.01 -6.82
C ASP A 24 -1.45 6.04 -6.83
N TRP A 25 -0.88 5.75 -5.67
CA TRP A 25 0.18 4.75 -5.53
C TRP A 25 -0.27 3.37 -6.00
N ILE A 26 -1.48 2.95 -5.61
CA ILE A 26 -2.04 1.65 -6.03
C ILE A 26 -2.28 1.63 -7.54
N GLU A 27 -2.72 2.72 -8.15
CA GLU A 27 -2.89 2.80 -9.61
C GLU A 27 -1.56 2.65 -10.35
N LYS A 28 -0.50 3.35 -9.90
CA LYS A 28 0.85 3.22 -10.46
C LYS A 28 1.42 1.81 -10.28
N PHE A 29 1.17 1.19 -9.13
CA PHE A 29 1.55 -0.20 -8.88
C PHE A 29 0.84 -1.17 -9.84
N GLU A 30 -0.48 -1.02 -10.02
CA GLU A 30 -1.24 -1.86 -10.96
C GLU A 30 -0.74 -1.71 -12.40
N LEU A 31 -0.43 -0.48 -12.84
CA LEU A 31 0.18 -0.25 -14.16
C LEU A 31 1.53 -0.96 -14.29
N THR A 32 2.37 -0.89 -13.26
CA THR A 32 3.67 -1.59 -13.23
C THR A 32 3.49 -3.11 -13.34
N VAL A 33 2.52 -3.66 -12.60
CA VAL A 33 2.17 -5.08 -12.63
C VAL A 33 1.64 -5.49 -14.01
N THR A 34 0.81 -4.69 -14.66
CA THR A 34 0.29 -4.96 -16.01
C THR A 34 1.43 -4.96 -17.03
N LEU A 35 2.27 -3.94 -17.03
CA LEU A 35 3.43 -3.84 -17.94
C LEU A 35 4.43 -4.98 -17.73
N ALA A 36 4.57 -5.49 -16.50
CA ALA A 36 5.40 -6.65 -16.20
C ALA A 36 4.77 -7.97 -16.65
N ASN A 37 3.44 -8.11 -16.58
CA ASN A 37 2.73 -9.33 -17.01
C ASN A 37 2.60 -9.48 -18.53
N ASP A 38 2.72 -8.39 -19.30
CA ASP A 38 2.72 -8.46 -20.77
C ASP A 38 4.00 -9.10 -21.34
N ARG A 39 5.01 -9.37 -20.49
CA ARG A 39 6.26 -10.03 -20.87
C ARG A 39 6.25 -11.50 -20.42
N GLU A 40 5.80 -12.36 -21.33
CA GLU A 40 5.96 -13.83 -21.40
C GLU A 40 5.41 -14.74 -20.27
N GLU A 41 5.30 -14.32 -19.00
CA GLU A 41 4.73 -15.16 -17.93
C GLU A 41 3.74 -14.40 -17.04
N LYS A 42 2.47 -14.84 -17.05
CA LYS A 42 1.44 -14.30 -16.17
C LYS A 42 1.77 -14.61 -14.71
N MET A 43 1.99 -13.58 -13.89
CA MET A 43 2.24 -13.78 -12.46
C MET A 43 1.06 -14.48 -11.76
N SER A 44 1.38 -15.49 -10.96
CA SER A 44 0.45 -16.12 -10.04
C SER A 44 -0.10 -15.15 -8.99
N LYS A 45 -1.19 -15.52 -8.32
CA LYS A 45 -1.79 -14.68 -7.27
C LYS A 45 -0.82 -14.46 -6.10
N GLU A 46 -0.05 -15.49 -5.74
CA GLU A 46 0.94 -15.48 -4.67
C GLU A 46 2.10 -14.55 -5.02
N LYS A 47 2.61 -14.61 -6.27
CA LYS A 47 3.63 -13.68 -6.79
C LYS A 47 3.15 -12.23 -6.70
N LYS A 48 1.89 -11.95 -7.06
CA LYS A 48 1.30 -10.60 -6.96
C LYS A 48 1.19 -10.10 -5.52
N VAL A 49 0.80 -10.96 -4.57
CA VAL A 49 0.75 -10.60 -3.14
C VAL A 49 2.15 -10.32 -2.60
N ALA A 50 3.13 -11.18 -2.92
CA ALA A 50 4.51 -11.00 -2.49
C ALA A 50 5.10 -9.70 -3.03
N LEU A 51 4.90 -9.43 -4.33
CA LEU A 51 5.35 -8.20 -4.97
C LEU A 51 4.70 -6.96 -4.34
N LEU A 52 3.38 -6.97 -4.12
CA LEU A 52 2.69 -5.87 -3.47
C LEU A 52 3.25 -5.60 -2.06
N LYS A 53 3.40 -6.65 -1.24
CA LYS A 53 3.98 -6.53 0.11
C LYS A 53 5.40 -6.01 0.08
N LEU A 54 6.21 -6.40 -0.90
CA LEU A 54 7.57 -5.91 -1.08
C LEU A 54 7.54 -4.40 -1.40
N SER A 55 6.75 -4.00 -2.40
CA SER A 55 6.71 -2.63 -2.92
C SER A 55 6.14 -1.60 -1.94
N ILE A 56 5.16 -1.97 -1.10
CA ILE A 56 4.57 -1.02 -0.12
C ILE A 56 5.54 -0.64 1.02
N GLY A 57 6.60 -1.41 1.25
CA GLY A 57 7.58 -1.19 2.32
C GLY A 57 7.14 -1.67 3.71
N ASP A 58 8.10 -1.74 4.63
CA ASP A 58 7.91 -2.32 5.98
C ASP A 58 6.82 -1.63 6.81
N ARG A 59 6.76 -0.30 6.77
CA ARG A 59 5.77 0.45 7.56
C ARG A 59 4.34 0.16 7.13
N ALA A 60 4.10 0.04 5.82
CA ALA A 60 2.79 -0.35 5.30
C ALA A 60 2.46 -1.80 5.66
N ARG A 61 3.43 -2.72 5.56
CA ARG A 61 3.28 -4.12 6.02
C ARG A 61 2.87 -4.18 7.50
N LEU A 62 3.51 -3.39 8.36
CA LEU A 62 3.17 -3.32 9.78
C LEU A 62 1.76 -2.76 10.01
N ARG A 63 1.33 -1.76 9.24
CA ARG A 63 -0.03 -1.22 9.31
C ARG A 63 -1.07 -2.28 8.90
N LEU A 64 -0.84 -3.02 7.81
CA LEU A 64 -1.70 -4.12 7.36
C LEU A 64 -1.80 -5.25 8.40
N LYS A 65 -0.67 -5.60 9.04
CA LYS A 65 -0.66 -6.63 10.10
C LYS A 65 -1.54 -6.22 11.29
N ARG A 66 -1.58 -4.92 11.62
CA ARG A 66 -2.39 -4.38 12.72
C ARG A 66 -3.89 -4.31 12.39
N SER A 67 -4.25 -4.12 11.12
CA SER A 67 -5.65 -4.12 10.68
C SER A 67 -6.25 -5.52 10.53
N GLY A 68 -5.44 -6.58 10.68
CA GLY A 68 -5.91 -7.96 10.50
C GLY A 68 -6.33 -8.26 9.05
N THR A 69 -5.83 -7.50 8.09
CA THR A 69 -6.25 -7.60 6.69
C THR A 69 -5.88 -8.98 6.12
N ALA A 70 -6.85 -9.62 5.47
CA ALA A 70 -6.65 -10.91 4.82
C ALA A 70 -5.52 -10.85 3.78
N ASP A 71 -4.75 -11.93 3.71
CA ASP A 71 -3.56 -12.07 2.86
C ASP A 71 -3.90 -12.36 1.39
N SER A 72 -4.82 -11.58 0.83
CA SER A 72 -5.23 -11.63 -0.56
C SER A 72 -4.91 -10.31 -1.27
N TYR A 73 -4.57 -10.42 -2.55
CA TYR A 73 -4.23 -9.26 -3.38
C TYR A 73 -5.33 -8.19 -3.38
N VAL A 74 -6.59 -8.62 -3.49
CA VAL A 74 -7.75 -7.71 -3.53
C VAL A 74 -7.96 -7.04 -2.17
N ALA A 75 -7.89 -7.80 -1.06
CA ALA A 75 -8.10 -7.24 0.27
C ALA A 75 -7.03 -6.20 0.63
N ILE A 76 -5.75 -6.50 0.36
CA ILE A 76 -4.65 -5.58 0.65
C ILE A 76 -4.82 -4.26 -0.14
N LYS A 77 -5.14 -4.33 -1.43
CA LYS A 77 -5.40 -3.10 -2.24
C LYS A 77 -6.58 -2.31 -1.72
N ARG A 78 -7.68 -3.00 -1.36
CA ARG A 78 -8.88 -2.35 -0.82
C ARG A 78 -8.55 -1.62 0.47
N GLU A 79 -7.84 -2.27 1.38
CA GLU A 79 -7.39 -1.69 2.65
C GLU A 79 -6.53 -0.44 2.39
N ILE A 80 -5.49 -0.53 1.56
CA ILE A 80 -4.62 0.61 1.25
C ILE A 80 -5.40 1.79 0.68
N ARG A 81 -6.40 1.55 -0.17
CA ARG A 81 -7.27 2.61 -0.75
C ARG A 81 -8.14 3.32 0.28
N THR A 82 -8.40 2.71 1.44
CA THR A 82 -9.08 3.37 2.57
C THR A 82 -8.15 4.28 3.34
N TRP A 83 -6.82 4.12 3.21
CA TRP A 83 -5.87 4.96 3.89
C TRP A 83 -5.86 6.34 3.23
N ASN A 84 -6.37 7.29 3.99
CA ASN A 84 -6.39 8.72 3.68
C ASN A 84 -5.28 9.42 4.47
N GLN A 85 -4.75 10.53 3.95
CA GLN A 85 -3.69 11.31 4.63
C GLN A 85 -4.09 11.72 6.06
N SER A 86 -5.39 11.90 6.30
CA SER A 86 -6.00 12.27 7.58
C SER A 86 -5.89 11.20 8.68
N SER A 87 -5.77 9.91 8.31
CA SER A 87 -5.65 8.83 9.30
C SER A 87 -4.21 8.64 9.83
N SER A 88 -3.31 9.58 9.53
CA SER A 88 -2.05 9.72 10.26
C SER A 88 -2.29 10.45 11.58
N ILE A 89 -2.51 9.67 12.64
CA ILE A 89 -2.29 10.04 14.06
C ILE A 89 -3.32 11.02 14.68
N ARG A 90 -3.96 11.93 13.94
CA ARG A 90 -4.75 13.01 14.54
C ARG A 90 -6.13 12.61 15.09
N GLU A 91 -6.80 11.61 14.52
CA GLU A 91 -8.16 11.23 14.97
C GLU A 91 -8.21 10.41 16.27
N ARG A 92 -7.12 9.79 16.72
CA ARG A 92 -7.12 9.10 18.03
C ARG A 92 -7.20 10.06 19.22
N ASN A 93 -6.74 11.30 19.04
CA ASN A 93 -6.69 12.27 20.14
C ASN A 93 -7.96 13.13 20.26
N HIS A 94 -8.87 13.09 19.28
CA HIS A 94 -10.12 13.83 19.38
C HIS A 94 -11.24 13.01 20.03
N LEU A 95 -11.33 11.70 19.71
CA LEU A 95 -12.37 10.83 20.27
C LEU A 95 -12.18 10.46 21.75
N THR A 96 -11.01 10.73 22.33
CA THR A 96 -10.74 10.50 23.77
C THR A 96 -11.00 11.72 24.65
N ARG A 97 -11.23 12.90 24.06
CA ARG A 97 -11.54 14.13 24.81
C ARG A 97 -13.04 14.38 24.99
N ASP A 98 -13.86 13.92 24.06
CA ASP A 98 -15.31 14.18 24.10
C ASP A 98 -16.09 13.12 24.90
N ALA A 99 -15.44 12.07 25.40
CA ALA A 99 -16.04 11.05 26.27
C ALA A 99 -15.91 11.35 27.78
N LYS A 100 -15.52 12.58 28.14
CA LYS A 100 -15.40 13.04 29.53
C LYS A 100 -16.03 14.41 29.72
N PHE A 101 -17.33 14.56 29.45
CA PHE A 101 -18.17 15.56 30.10
C PHE A 101 -19.60 15.02 30.21
#